data_AF-A0A4R4ETZ4-F1
#
_entry.id   AF-A0A4R4ETZ4-F1
#
_cell.length_a   1.000
_cell.length_b   1.000
_cell.length_c   1.000
_cell.angle_alpha   90.00
_cell.angle_beta   90.00
_cell.angle_gamma   90.00
#
_symmetry.space_group_name_H-M   'P 1'
#
loop_
_entity.id
_entity.type
_entity.pdbx_description
1 polymer ?
#
loop_
_entity_poly.entity_id
_entity_poly.type
_entity_poly.pdbx_seq_one_letter_code
_entity_poly.pdbx_strand_id
1 'polypeptide(L)' 'MSPRLLAGYALIAAGFLLILLLGYGLIEPFGSIAEADDMPSLLAAAAPSLLLPFAIFLVGLWLVKGARRK' A
#
# COMPACT_ATOMS: atom_id res chain seq x y z
N MET A 1 -20.50 14.21 -5.59
CA MET A 1 -19.28 13.39 -5.79
C MET A 1 -19.72 11.94 -5.93
N SER A 2 -19.30 11.21 -6.99
CA SER A 2 -19.80 9.83 -7.16
C SER A 2 -19.21 8.91 -6.08
N PRO A 3 -19.97 7.91 -5.58
CA PRO A 3 -19.46 6.97 -4.56
C PRO A 3 -18.15 6.30 -4.97
N ARG A 4 -17.98 6.04 -6.27
CA ARG A 4 -16.77 5.47 -6.86
C ARG A 4 -15.55 6.40 -6.76
N LEU A 5 -15.74 7.71 -6.94
CA LEU A 5 -14.66 8.70 -6.75
C LEU A 5 -14.25 8.80 -5.29
N LEU A 6 -15.22 8.79 -4.37
CA LEU A 6 -14.95 8.83 -2.94
C LEU A 6 -14.17 7.59 -2.47
N ALA A 7 -14.62 6.40 -2.87
CA ALA A 7 -13.91 5.16 -2.61
C ALA A 7 -12.49 5.15 -3.21
N GLY A 8 -12.34 5.67 -4.44
CA GLY A 8 -11.04 5.79 -5.09
C GLY A 8 -10.04 6.66 -4.30
N TYR A 9 -10.46 7.86 -3.89
CA TYR A 9 -9.60 8.74 -3.08
C TYR A 9 -9.33 8.17 -1.68
N ALA A 10 -10.32 7.53 -1.05
CA ALA A 10 -10.14 6.86 0.23
C ALA A 10 -9.07 5.76 0.15
N LEU A 11 -9.09 4.93 -0.90
CA LEU A 11 -8.08 3.88 -1.11
C LEU A 11 -6.70 4.43 -1.42
N ILE A 12 -6.61 5.51 -2.20
CA ILE A 12 -5.34 6.22 -2.44
C ILE A 12 -4.75 6.71 -1.11
N ALA A 13 -5.56 7.40 -0.30
CA ALA A 13 -5.13 7.91 0.99
C ALA A 13 -4.75 6.78 1.96
N ALA A 14 -5.54 5.71 2.03
CA ALA A 14 -5.27 4.55 2.86
C ALA A 14 -3.98 3.83 2.46
N GLY A 15 -3.79 3.55 1.16
CA GLY A 15 -2.57 2.92 0.67
C GLY A 15 -1.32 3.74 0.98
N PHE A 16 -1.40 5.07 0.81
CA PHE A 16 -0.30 5.97 1.15
C PHE A 16 -0.02 6.01 2.66
N LEU A 17 -1.06 6.10 3.47
CA LEU A 17 -0.97 6.11 4.93
C LEU A 17 -0.32 4.82 5.45
N LEU A 18 -0.71 3.66 4.91
CA LEU A 18 -0.14 2.37 5.30
C LEU A 18 1.36 2.29 5.00
N ILE A 19 1.82 2.82 3.86
CA ILE A 19 3.26 2.90 3.54
C ILE A 19 4.00 3.77 4.56
N LEU A 20 3.42 4.93 4.92
CA LEU A 20 4.03 5.82 5.91
C LEU A 20 4.09 5.18 7.30
N LEU A 21 3.02 4.52 7.73
CA LEU A 21 2.98 3.83 9.01
C LEU A 21 4.01 2.70 9.08
N LEU A 22 4.18 1.95 7.97
CA LEU A 22 5.21 0.91 7.88
C LEU A 22 6.61 1.52 7.94
N GLY A 23 6.86 2.58 7.19
CA GLY A 23 8.17 3.25 7.16
C GLY A 23 8.55 3.92 8.48
N TYR A 24 7.56 4.37 9.26
CA TYR A 24 7.77 4.90 10.60
C TYR A 24 7.92 3.79 11.67
N GLY A 25 7.52 2.55 11.37
CA GLY A 25 7.52 1.44 12.33
C GLY A 25 6.33 1.45 13.28
N LEU A 26 5.22 2.11 12.92
CA LEU A 26 3.97 2.06 13.70
C LEU A 26 3.19 0.75 13.48
N ILE A 27 3.46 0.07 12.37
CA ILE A 27 2.89 -1.24 12.05
C ILE A 27 4.02 -2.23 11.77
N GLU A 28 3.84 -3.45 12.25
CA GLU A 28 4.81 -4.51 12.07
C GLU A 28 4.70 -5.11 10.66
N PRO A 29 5.83 -5.33 9.98
CA PRO A 29 5.86 -6.06 8.73
C PRO A 29 5.43 -7.52 8.96
N PHE A 30 4.77 -8.13 7.98
CA PHE A 30 4.34 -9.53 8.04
C PHE A 30 5.49 -10.54 8.15
N GLY A 31 6.71 -10.15 7.77
CA GLY A 31 7.91 -10.98 7.82
C GLY A 31 8.90 -10.51 8.90
N SER A 32 9.76 -11.43 9.34
CA SER A 32 10.87 -11.12 10.24
C SER A 32 12.01 -10.46 9.46
N ILE A 33 12.06 -9.13 9.53
CA ILE A 33 13.16 -8.35 8.92
C ILE A 33 14.43 -8.46 9.78
N ALA A 34 14.28 -8.77 11.08
CA ALA A 34 15.39 -8.84 12.04
C ALA A 34 16.34 -10.03 11.81
N GLU A 35 15.87 -11.07 11.13
CA GLU A 35 16.63 -12.29 10.83
C GLU A 35 17.25 -12.26 9.42
N ALA A 36 17.07 -11.18 8.66
CA ALA A 36 17.60 -11.04 7.31
C ALA A 36 19.05 -10.55 7.34
N ASP A 37 19.99 -11.44 7.00
CA ASP A 37 21.42 -11.13 6.95
C ASP A 37 21.89 -10.53 5.62
N ASP A 38 21.04 -10.55 4.58
CA ASP A 38 21.34 -10.00 3.27
C ASP A 38 20.18 -9.18 2.67
N MET A 39 20.52 -8.34 1.69
CA MET A 39 19.57 -7.45 1.04
C MET A 39 18.43 -8.21 0.31
N PRO A 40 18.67 -9.31 -0.43
CA PRO A 40 17.60 -10.06 -1.06
C PRO A 40 16.58 -10.64 -0.07
N SER A 41 17.03 -11.21 1.05
CA SER A 41 16.15 -11.77 2.07
C SER A 41 15.35 -10.68 2.78
N LEU A 42 15.98 -9.53 3.03
CA LEU A 42 15.32 -8.36 3.60
C LEU A 42 14.18 -7.88 2.69
N LEU A 43 14.45 -7.75 1.38
CA LEU A 43 13.44 -7.37 0.41
C LEU A 43 12.32 -8.42 0.31
N ALA A 44 12.65 -9.72 0.33
CA ALA A 44 11.66 -10.79 0.29
C ALA A 44 10.74 -10.76 1.54
N ALA A 45 11.31 -10.51 2.73
CA ALA A 45 10.58 -10.40 3.98
C ALA A 45 9.71 -9.12 4.05
N ALA A 46 10.20 -8.01 3.51
CA ALA A 46 9.48 -6.74 3.50
C ALA A 46 8.45 -6.62 2.36
N ALA A 47 8.63 -7.36 1.26
CA ALA A 47 7.81 -7.25 0.07
C ALA A 47 6.30 -7.42 0.33
N PRO A 48 5.81 -8.42 1.09
CA PRO A 48 4.38 -8.56 1.37
C PRO A 48 3.79 -7.29 2.02
N SER A 49 4.52 -6.71 2.97
CA SER A 49 4.14 -5.51 3.72
C SER A 49 4.14 -4.25 2.86
N LEU A 50 4.99 -4.18 1.81
CA LEU A 50 5.05 -3.06 0.89
C LEU A 50 4.07 -3.20 -0.29
N LEU A 51 3.91 -4.41 -0.81
CA LEU A 51 3.08 -4.70 -1.98
C LEU A 51 1.59 -4.56 -1.68
N LEU A 52 1.15 -4.89 -0.46
CA LEU A 52 -0.26 -4.80 -0.09
C LEU A 52 -0.79 -3.35 -0.06
N PRO A 53 -0.13 -2.39 0.63
CA PRO A 53 -0.47 -0.96 0.54
C PRO A 53 -0.41 -0.42 -0.89
N PHE A 54 0.59 -0.86 -1.66
CA PHE A 54 0.76 -0.45 -3.05
C PHE A 54 -0.39 -0.95 -3.93
N ALA A 55 -0.82 -2.20 -3.78
CA ALA A 55 -1.98 -2.74 -4.48
C ALA A 55 -3.26 -1.96 -4.12
N ILE A 56 -3.49 -1.65 -2.84
CA ILE A 56 -4.61 -0.81 -2.37
C ILE A 56 -4.60 0.55 -3.08
N PHE A 57 -3.43 1.19 -3.12
CA PHE A 57 -3.24 2.48 -3.80
C PHE A 57 -3.56 2.40 -5.30
N LEU A 58 -3.07 1.37 -6.00
CA LEU A 58 -3.34 1.15 -7.43
C LEU A 58 -4.83 0.92 -7.71
N VAL A 59 -5.53 0.17 -6.86
CA VAL A 59 -6.99 -0.01 -6.97
C VAL A 59 -7.70 1.34 -6.83
N GLY A 60 -7.27 2.17 -5.88
CA GLY A 60 -7.78 3.54 -5.72
C GLY A 60 -7.60 4.39 -6.99
N LEU A 61 -6.40 4.40 -7.56
CA LEU A 61 -6.13 5.08 -8.83
C LEU A 61 -7.00 4.56 -9.97
N TRP A 62 -7.18 3.25 -10.07
CA TRP A 62 -8.03 2.64 -11.09
C TRP A 62 -9.50 3.07 -10.96
N LEU A 63 -10.03 3.15 -9.74
CA LEU A 63 -11.38 3.63 -9.48
C LEU A 63 -11.55 5.11 -9.87
N VAL A 64 -10.60 5.97 -9.50
CA VAL A 64 -10.62 7.39 -9.87
C VAL A 64 -10.54 7.55 -11.40
N LYS A 65 -9.63 6.84 -12.06
CA LYS A 65 -9.45 6.89 -13.53
C LYS A 65 -10.70 6.40 -14.26
N GLY A 66 -11.30 5.30 -13.80
CA GLY A 66 -12.54 4.76 -14.38
C GLY A 66 -13.75 5.66 -14.18
N ALA A 67 -13.79 6.45 -13.10
CA ALA A 67 -14.86 7.40 -12.84
C ALA A 67 -14.74 8.69 -13.66
N ARG A 68 -13.52 9.12 -14.04
CA ARG A 68 -13.30 10.30 -14.91
C ARG A 68 -13.55 10.05 -16.40
N ARG A 69 -13.66 8.79 -16.81
CA ARG A 69 -13.96 8.38 -18.20
C ARG A 69 -15.47 8.27 -18.48
N LYS A 70 -16.30 8.37 -17.45
CA LYS A 70 -17.76 8.46 -17.56
C LYS A 70 -18.18 9.91 -17.42
#